data_AF-A0A7Y4LJN5-F1
#
_entry.id   AF-A0A7Y4LJN5-F1
#
_cell.length_a   1.000
_cell.length_b   1.000
_cell.length_c   1.000
_cell.angle_alpha   90.00
_cell.angle_beta   90.00
_cell.angle_gamma   90.00
#
_symmetry.space_group_name_H-M   'P 1'
#
loop_
_entity.id
_entity.type
_entity.pdbx_description
1 polymer ?
#
loop_
_entity_poly.entity_id
_entity_poly.type
_entity_poly.pdbx_seq_one_letter_code
_entity_poly.pdbx_strand_id
1 'polypeptide(L)'
;MTEIQHASVLLTRAGRNFDGFAVDTFADRLGLPVQQLVEKQADLAAILASKPLENRPGLFIGSGNVNFDARAASALGIPLLLLIDAPGLHIDLAAEECAELGAVLAATFTAEEAETEAGMEKIRAGLNVESPVIMSAPVFESWLLDQAKAQQSHIVLPESDDDRILEAAHQLLAQDICELTILGNPETITARAAELGFDLSKAHLQDPATDPNAEKFAADFAELRKKKGVTIEEARETMKDISYYATMMIHEGLADGMVSGAAHTTAHTIKPSFQIIKTAPGTSVVSSIFLMVMRGRLWAFGDCAVNPNPTAEQLAEIAVVSARTAAQFGIDPRVALLSYSTGSSGAGPDVDRSVAAVAKAHELDPELKLDGPLQFDAACDPGVAAKKMPNSEVAGHANVFIFPDLEAGNIGYKTAQRTGHALAVGPILQGLNKPVNDLSRGATVADIVNTVAITAIQAGGK
;
A
#
# COMPACT_ATOMS: atom_id res chain seq x y z
N MET A 1 25.92 31.81 10.31
CA MET A 1 24.99 31.14 11.22
C MET A 1 23.79 30.70 10.41
N THR A 2 23.93 29.57 9.72
CA THR A 2 22.83 28.80 9.15
C THR A 2 22.45 27.79 10.22
N GLU A 3 21.25 27.91 10.77
CA GLU A 3 20.74 26.99 11.77
C GLU A 3 20.77 25.57 11.20
N ILE A 4 21.51 24.68 11.87
CA ILE A 4 21.44 23.24 11.63
C ILE A 4 20.01 22.85 11.98
N GLN A 5 19.17 22.59 10.99
CA GLN A 5 17.89 21.92 11.22
C GLN A 5 18.28 20.56 11.80
N HIS A 6 18.02 20.34 13.09
CA HIS A 6 18.55 19.21 13.83
C HIS A 6 17.99 17.91 13.21
N ALA A 7 18.76 17.28 12.33
CA ALA A 7 18.39 16.02 11.70
C ALA A 7 18.80 14.88 12.64
N SER A 8 17.86 13.98 12.91
CA SER A 8 18.18 12.69 13.52
C SER A 8 19.18 11.92 12.68
N VAL A 9 19.96 11.05 13.30
CA VAL A 9 20.98 10.25 12.63
C VAL A 9 21.09 8.88 13.25
N LEU A 10 21.34 7.86 12.43
CA LEU A 10 21.60 6.51 12.89
C LEU A 10 23.10 6.24 12.99
N LEU A 11 23.58 5.76 14.12
CA LEU A 11 24.95 5.28 14.30
C LEU A 11 24.96 3.75 14.29
N THR A 12 25.66 3.17 13.30
CA THR A 12 25.98 1.75 13.25
C THR A 12 27.50 1.54 13.27
N ARG A 13 27.91 0.28 13.22
CA ARG A 13 29.30 -0.16 13.37
C ARG A 13 29.62 -1.31 12.41
N ALA A 14 30.83 -1.30 11.85
CA ALA A 14 31.34 -2.39 11.02
C ALA A 14 32.76 -2.78 11.45
N GLY A 15 33.03 -4.09 11.52
CA GLY A 15 34.33 -4.61 11.93
C GLY A 15 34.66 -4.47 13.43
N ARG A 16 33.75 -3.88 14.23
CA ARG A 16 34.00 -3.61 15.66
C ARG A 16 32.74 -3.58 16.53
N ASN A 17 32.96 -3.40 17.82
CA ASN A 17 31.96 -2.93 18.78
C ASN A 17 32.21 -1.48 19.23
N PHE A 18 31.40 -1.01 20.17
CA PHE A 18 31.56 0.33 20.77
C PHE A 18 32.66 0.37 21.85
N ASP A 19 33.43 -0.70 22.05
CA ASP A 19 34.54 -0.65 23.00
C ASP A 19 35.55 0.40 22.53
N GLY A 20 35.99 1.23 23.48
CA GLY A 20 36.85 2.38 23.19
C GLY A 20 36.16 3.52 22.45
N PHE A 21 34.83 3.56 22.40
CA PHE A 21 34.07 4.67 21.81
C PHE A 21 32.98 5.15 22.78
N ALA A 22 33.14 6.37 23.31
CA ALA A 22 32.20 6.96 24.25
C ALA A 22 30.98 7.57 23.52
N VAL A 23 29.95 6.75 23.32
CA VAL A 23 28.72 7.14 22.59
C VAL A 23 28.07 8.40 23.16
N ASP A 24 27.92 8.51 24.48
CA ASP A 24 27.28 9.68 25.11
C ASP A 24 28.08 10.97 24.83
N THR A 25 29.42 10.92 24.95
CA THR A 25 30.29 12.05 24.63
C THR A 25 30.24 12.43 23.15
N PHE A 26 30.14 11.45 22.26
CA PHE A 26 29.96 11.69 20.84
C PHE A 26 28.61 12.37 20.54
N ALA A 27 27.54 11.89 21.17
CA ALA A 27 26.20 12.46 21.07
C ALA A 27 26.14 13.91 21.56
N ASP A 28 26.77 14.20 22.71
CA ASP A 28 26.89 15.55 23.26
C ASP A 28 27.60 16.50 22.28
N ARG A 29 28.64 16.03 21.59
CA ARG A 29 29.35 16.82 20.57
C ARG A 29 28.55 17.04 19.29
N LEU A 30 27.55 16.20 19.02
CA LEU A 30 26.55 16.41 17.97
C LEU A 30 25.35 17.25 18.46
N GLY A 31 25.20 17.45 19.78
CA GLY A 31 24.04 18.10 20.36
C GLY A 31 22.77 17.25 20.24
N LEU A 32 22.91 15.92 20.17
CA LEU A 32 21.81 14.99 19.96
C LEU A 32 21.65 14.05 21.17
N PRO A 33 20.42 13.85 21.68
CA PRO A 33 20.17 12.83 22.71
C PRO A 33 20.34 11.42 22.14
N VAL A 34 20.93 10.53 22.94
CA VAL A 34 21.09 9.11 22.59
C VAL A 34 19.76 8.38 22.74
N GLN A 35 19.41 7.58 21.74
CA GLN A 35 18.24 6.70 21.74
C GLN A 35 18.64 5.33 21.19
N GLN A 36 18.06 4.25 21.71
CA GLN A 36 18.23 2.92 21.11
C GLN A 36 17.23 2.78 19.96
N LEU A 37 17.70 2.37 18.77
CA LEU A 37 16.80 2.07 17.66
C LEU A 37 15.96 0.81 17.95
N VAL A 38 16.59 -0.18 18.59
CA VAL A 38 15.99 -1.48 18.91
C VAL A 38 16.24 -1.80 20.37
N GLU A 39 15.17 -2.02 21.15
CA GLU A 39 15.32 -2.44 22.56
C GLU A 39 15.25 -3.95 22.75
N LYS A 40 14.39 -4.67 21.99
CA LYS A 40 14.11 -6.11 22.22
C LYS A 40 14.12 -6.96 20.95
N GLN A 41 13.50 -6.49 19.88
CA GLN A 41 13.38 -7.24 18.62
C GLN A 41 13.59 -6.31 17.43
N ALA A 42 14.42 -6.75 16.49
CA ALA A 42 14.71 -6.03 15.25
C ALA A 42 13.52 -6.20 14.29
N ASP A 43 12.54 -5.31 14.40
CA ASP A 43 11.37 -5.25 13.52
C ASP A 43 11.18 -3.82 13.01
N LEU A 44 11.28 -3.67 11.68
CA LEU A 44 11.18 -2.36 11.03
C LEU A 44 9.77 -1.78 11.12
N ALA A 45 8.72 -2.62 11.06
CA ALA A 45 7.35 -2.14 11.16
C ALA A 45 7.08 -1.58 12.56
N ALA A 46 7.58 -2.25 13.61
CA ALA A 46 7.49 -1.76 14.98
C ALA A 46 8.26 -0.45 15.20
N ILE A 47 9.46 -0.30 14.60
CA ILE A 47 10.22 0.95 14.64
C ILE A 47 9.40 2.09 14.02
N LEU A 48 8.86 1.91 12.82
CA LEU A 48 8.06 2.94 12.15
C LEU A 48 6.79 3.29 12.94
N ALA A 49 6.08 2.28 13.47
CA ALA A 49 4.88 2.47 14.27
C ALA A 49 5.14 3.24 15.58
N SER A 50 6.35 3.16 16.15
CA SER A 50 6.74 3.93 17.34
C SER A 50 6.97 5.42 17.06
N LYS A 51 7.00 5.82 15.77
CA LYS A 51 7.18 7.20 15.30
C LYS A 51 8.36 7.91 15.99
N PRO A 52 9.57 7.33 15.92
CA PRO A 52 10.71 7.76 16.74
C PRO A 52 11.19 9.19 16.43
N LEU A 53 10.80 9.74 15.28
CA LEU A 53 11.17 11.08 14.84
C LEU A 53 10.20 12.19 15.30
N GLU A 54 9.00 11.87 15.80
CA GLU A 54 8.00 12.89 16.16
C GLU A 54 8.38 13.72 17.40
N ASN A 55 9.27 13.21 18.27
CA ASN A 55 9.43 13.76 19.63
C ASN A 55 10.74 14.50 19.94
N ARG A 56 11.74 14.48 19.04
CA ARG A 56 12.93 15.36 18.95
C ARG A 56 14.02 14.68 18.10
N PRO A 57 14.93 15.47 17.50
CA PRO A 57 16.15 14.95 16.87
C PRO A 57 16.93 14.05 17.82
N GLY A 58 17.52 12.96 17.33
CA GLY A 58 18.29 12.03 18.16
C GLY A 58 19.42 11.32 17.43
N LEU A 59 20.41 10.86 18.20
CA LEU A 59 21.40 9.88 17.78
C LEU A 59 20.85 8.48 18.09
N PHE A 60 20.36 7.79 17.06
CA PHE A 60 19.84 6.44 17.17
C PHE A 60 20.98 5.43 17.11
N ILE A 61 21.14 4.64 18.16
CA ILE A 61 22.12 3.55 18.20
C ILE A 61 21.50 2.34 17.51
N GLY A 62 22.12 1.95 16.40
CA GLY A 62 21.74 0.80 15.61
C GLY A 62 22.03 -0.53 16.32
N SER A 63 21.49 -1.60 15.76
CA SER A 63 21.70 -2.97 16.23
C SER A 63 23.16 -3.44 16.11
N GLY A 64 23.93 -2.81 15.22
CA GLY A 64 25.26 -3.25 14.81
C GLY A 64 25.22 -4.27 13.65
N ASN A 65 24.04 -4.56 13.10
CA ASN A 65 23.89 -5.24 11.83
C ASN A 65 23.70 -4.18 10.74
N VAL A 66 24.73 -3.96 9.92
CA VAL A 66 24.75 -2.90 8.89
C VAL A 66 23.55 -3.01 7.94
N ASN A 67 23.17 -4.22 7.53
CA ASN A 67 22.03 -4.44 6.63
C ASN A 67 20.70 -3.96 7.24
N PHE A 68 20.42 -4.37 8.48
CA PHE A 68 19.19 -3.97 9.18
C PHE A 68 19.20 -2.47 9.47
N ASP A 69 20.31 -1.96 9.97
CA ASP A 69 20.48 -0.56 10.34
C ASP A 69 20.36 0.37 9.13
N ALA A 70 20.93 0.00 7.98
CA ALA A 70 20.75 0.73 6.73
C ALA A 70 19.30 0.71 6.23
N ARG A 71 18.60 -0.43 6.34
CA ARG A 71 17.16 -0.50 6.04
C ARG A 71 16.36 0.44 6.95
N ALA A 72 16.64 0.44 8.24
CA ALA A 72 15.97 1.30 9.21
C ALA A 72 16.25 2.78 8.95
N ALA A 73 17.50 3.17 8.71
CA ALA A 73 17.88 4.54 8.37
C ALA A 73 17.18 5.02 7.08
N SER A 74 17.21 4.20 6.03
CA SER A 74 16.55 4.52 4.75
C SER A 74 15.01 4.58 4.86
N ALA A 75 14.41 3.77 5.73
CA ALA A 75 12.96 3.80 5.98
C ALA A 75 12.52 5.02 6.80
N LEU A 76 13.38 5.45 7.74
CA LEU A 76 13.15 6.64 8.55
C LEU A 76 13.51 7.95 7.82
N GLY A 77 14.25 7.87 6.72
CA GLY A 77 14.74 9.07 6.00
C GLY A 77 15.80 9.82 6.79
N ILE A 78 16.68 9.10 7.49
CA ILE A 78 17.77 9.70 8.29
C ILE A 78 19.15 9.24 7.79
N PRO A 79 20.19 10.07 7.90
CA PRO A 79 21.55 9.69 7.55
C PRO A 79 22.07 8.57 8.44
N LEU A 80 23.01 7.80 7.89
CA LEU A 80 23.72 6.71 8.55
C LEU A 80 25.19 7.09 8.79
N LEU A 81 25.66 6.89 10.01
CA LEU A 81 27.04 6.99 10.43
C LEU A 81 27.62 5.60 10.65
N LEU A 82 28.81 5.35 10.10
CA LEU A 82 29.48 4.06 10.18
C LEU A 82 30.78 4.17 10.98
N LEU A 83 30.74 3.69 12.22
CA LEU A 83 31.92 3.57 13.07
C LEU A 83 32.71 2.30 12.70
N ILE A 84 33.98 2.48 12.35
CA ILE A 84 34.84 1.41 11.83
C ILE A 84 36.07 1.17 12.71
N ASP A 85 36.65 -0.01 12.58
CA ASP A 85 37.95 -0.36 13.17
C ASP A 85 39.09 0.29 12.38
N ALA A 86 39.14 0.02 11.08
CA ALA A 86 40.10 0.57 10.15
C ALA A 86 39.53 0.55 8.72
N PRO A 87 39.96 1.46 7.82
CA PRO A 87 39.58 1.40 6.42
C PRO A 87 40.03 0.09 5.77
N GLY A 88 39.25 -0.43 4.83
CA GLY A 88 39.58 -1.65 4.11
C GLY A 88 38.39 -2.20 3.31
N LEU A 89 38.64 -3.28 2.57
CA LEU A 89 37.65 -3.88 1.67
C LEU A 89 36.33 -4.24 2.36
N HIS A 90 36.36 -4.70 3.61
CA HIS A 90 35.15 -5.03 4.36
C HIS A 90 34.28 -3.79 4.65
N ILE A 91 34.90 -2.62 4.80
CA ILE A 91 34.19 -1.36 4.98
C ILE A 91 33.65 -0.84 3.64
N ASP A 92 34.41 -0.97 2.56
CA ASP A 92 33.96 -0.60 1.22
C ASP A 92 32.72 -1.42 0.84
N LEU A 93 32.74 -2.74 1.07
CA LEU A 93 31.59 -3.62 0.85
C LEU A 93 30.39 -3.25 1.75
N ALA A 94 30.62 -2.88 3.01
CA ALA A 94 29.55 -2.45 3.91
C ALA A 94 28.93 -1.11 3.45
N ALA A 95 29.74 -0.19 2.92
CA ALA A 95 29.28 1.08 2.37
C ALA A 95 28.50 0.88 1.06
N GLU A 96 28.97 -0.01 0.17
CA GLU A 96 28.25 -0.42 -1.03
C GLU A 96 26.89 -1.04 -0.69
N GLU A 97 26.85 -1.94 0.30
CA GLU A 97 25.60 -2.52 0.79
C GLU A 97 24.64 -1.43 1.31
N CYS A 98 25.12 -0.46 2.11
CA CYS A 98 24.28 0.66 2.55
C CYS A 98 23.70 1.45 1.36
N ALA A 99 24.51 1.69 0.32
CA ALA A 99 24.10 2.43 -0.86
C ALA A 99 23.08 1.65 -1.72
N GLU A 100 23.27 0.34 -1.91
CA GLU A 100 22.28 -0.54 -2.57
C GLU A 100 20.95 -0.56 -1.81
N LEU A 101 21.04 -0.44 -0.48
CA LEU A 101 19.90 -0.34 0.41
C LEU A 101 19.25 1.06 0.36
N GLY A 102 19.86 2.05 -0.32
CA GLY A 102 19.37 3.42 -0.41
C GLY A 102 19.57 4.23 0.87
N ALA A 103 20.37 3.75 1.81
CA ALA A 103 20.76 4.51 2.98
C ALA A 103 21.82 5.55 2.60
N VAL A 104 21.68 6.78 3.11
CA VAL A 104 22.67 7.83 2.92
C VAL A 104 23.75 7.70 3.97
N LEU A 105 24.92 7.20 3.58
CA LEU A 105 26.09 7.12 4.45
C LEU A 105 26.73 8.49 4.59
N ALA A 106 26.42 9.19 5.69
CA ALA A 106 26.89 10.54 5.97
C ALA A 106 28.39 10.59 6.25
N ALA A 107 28.91 9.63 7.03
CA ALA A 107 30.34 9.51 7.27
C ALA A 107 30.73 8.10 7.72
N THR A 108 31.93 7.71 7.30
CA THR A 108 32.68 6.57 7.82
C THR A 108 33.87 7.11 8.61
N PHE A 109 34.05 6.64 9.85
CA PHE A 109 35.09 7.16 10.74
C PHE A 109 35.53 6.16 11.81
N THR A 110 36.75 6.32 12.33
CA THR A 110 37.26 5.58 13.49
C THR A 110 36.95 6.30 14.81
N ALA A 111 37.07 5.59 15.94
CA ALA A 111 36.91 6.20 17.26
C ALA A 111 37.89 7.37 17.49
N GLU A 112 39.13 7.25 17.02
CA GLU A 112 40.14 8.31 17.13
C GLU A 112 39.75 9.56 16.31
N GLU A 113 39.27 9.37 15.08
CA GLU A 113 38.82 10.49 14.25
C GLU A 113 37.66 11.23 14.91
N ALA A 114 36.72 10.50 15.51
CA ALA A 114 35.59 11.08 16.21
C ALA A 114 36.00 11.92 17.42
N GLU A 115 37.18 11.74 18.03
CA GLU A 115 37.68 12.57 19.13
C GLU A 115 38.26 13.92 18.65
N THR A 116 38.71 13.99 17.40
CA THR A 116 39.30 15.21 16.83
C THR A 116 38.25 16.22 16.35
N GLU A 117 38.56 17.52 16.40
CA GLU A 117 37.68 18.54 15.81
C GLU A 117 37.56 18.41 14.29
N ALA A 118 38.64 18.05 13.60
CA ALA A 118 38.63 17.83 12.15
C ALA A 118 37.71 16.66 11.75
N GLY A 119 37.75 15.55 12.50
CA GLY A 119 36.86 14.41 12.27
C GLY A 119 35.39 14.76 12.56
N MET A 120 35.12 15.51 13.64
CA MET A 120 33.76 15.99 13.91
C MET A 120 33.24 16.98 12.86
N GLU A 121 34.09 17.83 12.30
CA GLU A 121 33.71 18.72 11.19
C GLU A 121 33.31 17.92 9.95
N LYS A 122 34.08 16.88 9.58
CA LYS A 122 33.74 15.94 8.51
C LYS A 122 32.40 15.24 8.76
N ILE A 123 32.17 14.76 9.98
CA ILE A 123 30.93 14.08 10.36
C ILE A 123 29.75 15.04 10.24
N ARG A 124 29.83 16.25 10.82
CA ARG A 124 28.77 17.25 10.76
C ARG A 124 28.46 17.70 9.32
N ALA A 125 29.48 17.82 8.47
CA ALA A 125 29.28 18.14 7.06
C ALA A 125 28.43 17.08 6.34
N GLY A 126 28.67 15.79 6.63
CA GLY A 126 27.90 14.67 6.07
C GLY A 126 26.45 14.60 6.55
N LEU A 127 26.13 15.15 7.72
CA LEU A 127 24.76 15.16 8.25
C LEU A 127 23.83 16.15 7.54
N ASN A 128 24.38 17.11 6.80
CA ASN A 128 23.61 18.11 6.06
C ASN A 128 23.13 17.62 4.68
N VAL A 129 23.13 16.31 4.44
CA VAL A 129 22.70 15.69 3.19
C VAL A 129 21.27 15.18 3.34
N GLU A 130 20.42 15.51 2.36
CA GLU A 130 19.04 15.01 2.32
C GLU A 130 19.02 13.49 2.23
N SER A 131 18.27 12.86 3.13
CA SER A 131 18.11 11.41 3.20
C SER A 131 16.68 11.04 2.80
N PRO A 132 16.46 10.60 1.55
CA PRO A 132 15.11 10.27 1.09
C PRO A 132 14.59 9.02 1.80
N VAL A 133 13.29 9.00 2.09
CA VAL A 133 12.61 7.79 2.56
C VAL A 133 12.55 6.78 1.42
N ILE A 134 13.11 5.59 1.65
CA ILE A 134 13.11 4.51 0.67
C ILE A 134 11.89 3.62 0.89
N MET A 135 11.04 3.58 -0.12
CA MET A 135 9.84 2.74 -0.12
C MET A 135 10.19 1.27 0.17
N SER A 136 9.40 0.64 1.03
CA SER A 136 9.47 -0.78 1.38
C SER A 136 8.12 -1.21 1.93
N ALA A 137 7.88 -2.52 2.10
CA ALA A 137 6.62 -3.00 2.66
C ALA A 137 6.26 -2.33 4.01
N PRO A 138 7.15 -2.30 5.03
CA PRO A 138 6.83 -1.63 6.29
C PRO A 138 6.59 -0.11 6.17
N VAL A 139 7.34 0.57 5.28
CA VAL A 139 7.14 2.01 5.02
C VAL A 139 5.80 2.27 4.39
N PHE A 140 5.42 1.46 3.40
CA PHE A 140 4.12 1.55 2.74
C PHE A 140 2.98 1.28 3.71
N GLU A 141 3.07 0.23 4.52
CA GLU A 141 2.04 -0.13 5.50
C GLU A 141 1.86 0.97 6.55
N SER A 142 2.96 1.51 7.09
CA SER A 142 2.90 2.66 8.02
C SER A 142 2.24 3.87 7.37
N TRP A 143 2.64 4.21 6.14
CA TRP A 143 2.07 5.31 5.38
C TRP A 143 0.56 5.10 5.12
N LEU A 144 0.18 3.88 4.73
CA LEU A 144 -1.19 3.50 4.42
C LEU A 144 -2.11 3.66 5.64
N LEU A 145 -1.67 3.20 6.81
CA LEU A 145 -2.42 3.34 8.05
C LEU A 145 -2.57 4.82 8.46
N ASP A 146 -1.51 5.62 8.33
CA ASP A 146 -1.58 7.06 8.60
C ASP A 146 -2.55 7.79 7.65
N GLN A 147 -2.55 7.44 6.35
CA GLN A 147 -3.49 8.01 5.39
C GLN A 147 -4.94 7.59 5.65
N ALA A 148 -5.17 6.32 5.99
CA ALA A 148 -6.49 5.81 6.32
C ALA A 148 -7.04 6.48 7.58
N LYS A 149 -6.21 6.63 8.61
CA LYS A 149 -6.55 7.36 9.85
C LYS A 149 -6.99 8.79 9.59
N ALA A 150 -6.36 9.48 8.64
CA ALA A 150 -6.72 10.84 8.28
C ALA A 150 -8.11 10.95 7.61
N GLN A 151 -8.64 9.86 7.04
CA GLN A 151 -9.97 9.89 6.40
C GLN A 151 -11.12 9.80 7.41
N GLN A 152 -10.90 9.16 8.57
CA GLN A 152 -11.96 8.88 9.55
C GLN A 152 -13.18 8.16 8.94
N SER A 153 -12.96 7.31 7.94
CA SER A 153 -14.04 6.59 7.25
C SER A 153 -14.65 5.50 8.12
N HIS A 154 -15.91 5.16 7.82
CA HIS A 154 -16.62 4.06 8.47
C HIS A 154 -16.70 2.83 7.57
N ILE A 155 -16.09 1.72 7.98
CA ILE A 155 -15.99 0.47 7.20
C ILE A 155 -16.79 -0.66 7.84
N VAL A 156 -17.52 -1.42 7.01
CA VAL A 156 -18.26 -2.61 7.43
C VAL A 156 -17.44 -3.88 7.20
N LEU A 157 -17.39 -4.75 8.21
CA LEU A 157 -16.79 -6.07 8.20
C LEU A 157 -17.90 -7.14 8.39
N PRO A 158 -18.35 -7.81 7.33
CA PRO A 158 -19.49 -8.72 7.39
C PRO A 158 -19.20 -10.07 8.05
N GLU A 159 -17.92 -10.46 8.20
CA GLU A 159 -17.53 -11.86 8.44
C GLU A 159 -17.04 -12.10 9.87
N SER A 160 -17.89 -11.82 10.86
CA SER A 160 -17.50 -11.86 12.28
C SER A 160 -17.20 -13.26 12.85
N ASP A 161 -17.62 -14.31 12.15
CA ASP A 161 -17.30 -15.70 12.51
C ASP A 161 -15.84 -16.08 12.21
N ASP A 162 -15.07 -15.20 11.57
CA ASP A 162 -13.66 -15.41 11.25
C ASP A 162 -12.75 -14.69 12.27
N ASP A 163 -11.97 -15.46 13.04
CA ASP A 163 -11.07 -14.91 14.06
C ASP A 163 -10.08 -13.88 13.49
N ARG A 164 -9.68 -14.01 12.21
CA ARG A 164 -8.74 -13.06 11.56
C ARG A 164 -9.38 -11.69 11.37
N ILE A 165 -10.70 -11.64 11.14
CA ILE A 165 -11.47 -10.39 11.03
C ILE A 165 -11.52 -9.71 12.41
N LEU A 166 -11.76 -10.48 13.47
CA LEU A 166 -11.78 -9.95 14.84
C LEU A 166 -10.40 -9.45 15.27
N GLU A 167 -9.33 -10.17 14.93
CA GLU A 167 -7.95 -9.75 15.22
C GLU A 167 -7.57 -8.47 14.46
N ALA A 168 -7.90 -8.38 13.16
CA ALA A 168 -7.66 -7.19 12.37
C ALA A 168 -8.45 -5.98 12.90
N ALA A 169 -9.73 -6.18 13.25
CA ALA A 169 -10.55 -5.14 13.85
C ALA A 169 -9.95 -4.64 15.17
N HIS A 170 -9.47 -5.53 16.04
CA HIS A 170 -8.78 -5.15 17.27
C HIS A 170 -7.55 -4.25 16.99
N GLN A 171 -6.70 -4.63 16.03
CA GLN A 171 -5.50 -3.84 15.68
C GLN A 171 -5.85 -2.45 15.12
N LEU A 172 -6.87 -2.38 14.26
CA LEU A 172 -7.35 -1.12 13.66
C LEU A 172 -7.97 -0.18 14.70
N LEU A 173 -8.77 -0.70 15.63
CA LEU A 173 -9.42 0.07 16.71
C LEU A 173 -8.43 0.53 17.78
N ALA A 174 -7.41 -0.29 18.08
CA ALA A 174 -6.35 0.08 19.02
C ALA A 174 -5.56 1.30 18.54
N GLN A 175 -5.43 1.46 17.22
CA GLN A 175 -4.70 2.57 16.57
C GLN A 175 -5.61 3.70 16.08
N ASP A 176 -6.94 3.60 16.29
CA ASP A 176 -7.95 4.54 15.81
C ASP A 176 -7.83 4.80 14.29
N ILE A 177 -7.68 3.75 13.49
CA ILE A 177 -7.49 3.86 12.03
C ILE A 177 -8.79 4.22 11.31
N CYS A 178 -9.92 3.63 11.72
CA CYS A 178 -11.22 3.89 11.13
C CYS A 178 -12.34 3.51 12.10
N GLU A 179 -13.56 3.97 11.81
CA GLU A 179 -14.75 3.47 12.48
C GLU A 179 -15.13 2.11 11.87
N LEU A 180 -15.51 1.15 12.70
CA LEU A 180 -15.86 -0.20 12.24
C LEU A 180 -17.26 -0.59 12.66
N THR A 181 -18.03 -1.13 11.72
CA THR A 181 -19.19 -1.99 12.02
C THR A 181 -18.83 -3.44 11.74
N ILE A 182 -19.05 -4.33 12.71
CA ILE A 182 -18.87 -5.77 12.56
C ILE A 182 -20.26 -6.42 12.60
N LEU A 183 -20.61 -7.16 11.53
CA LEU A 183 -21.93 -7.77 11.43
C LEU A 183 -21.97 -9.16 12.04
N GLY A 184 -23.00 -9.42 12.84
CA GLY A 184 -23.26 -10.70 13.51
C GLY A 184 -23.88 -10.47 14.89
N ASN A 185 -24.12 -11.56 15.61
CA ASN A 185 -24.72 -11.48 16.93
C ASN A 185 -23.75 -10.82 17.96
N PRO A 186 -24.08 -9.68 18.59
CA PRO A 186 -23.16 -8.97 19.48
C PRO A 186 -22.68 -9.79 20.67
N GLU A 187 -23.53 -10.66 21.23
CA GLU A 187 -23.16 -11.50 22.38
C GLU A 187 -22.12 -12.54 21.95
N THR A 188 -22.33 -13.21 20.82
CA THR A 188 -21.38 -14.18 20.25
C THR A 188 -20.04 -13.52 19.91
N ILE A 189 -20.06 -12.38 19.23
CA ILE A 189 -18.84 -11.65 18.85
C ILE A 189 -18.06 -11.23 20.09
N THR A 190 -18.74 -10.65 21.08
CA THR A 190 -18.10 -10.18 22.33
C THR A 190 -17.50 -11.35 23.11
N ALA A 191 -18.21 -12.47 23.21
CA ALA A 191 -17.70 -13.67 23.87
C ALA A 191 -16.44 -14.21 23.14
N ARG A 192 -16.48 -14.29 21.81
CA ARG A 192 -15.34 -14.78 21.01
C ARG A 192 -14.13 -13.85 21.12
N ALA A 193 -14.34 -12.54 21.05
CA ALA A 193 -13.27 -11.56 21.22
C ALA A 193 -12.61 -11.65 22.60
N ALA A 194 -13.41 -11.84 23.66
CA ALA A 194 -12.89 -12.02 25.03
C ALA A 194 -12.05 -13.29 25.18
N GLU A 195 -12.46 -14.40 24.55
CA GLU A 195 -11.67 -15.65 24.52
C GLU A 195 -10.31 -15.47 23.85
N LEU A 196 -10.25 -14.66 22.79
CA LEU A 196 -9.03 -14.40 22.01
C LEU A 196 -8.17 -13.27 22.60
N GLY A 197 -8.68 -12.54 23.61
CA GLY A 197 -7.99 -11.39 24.21
C GLY A 197 -8.04 -10.12 23.35
N PHE A 198 -9.03 -10.00 22.47
CA PHE A 198 -9.23 -8.87 21.57
C PHE A 198 -10.17 -7.83 22.18
N ASP A 199 -9.77 -6.56 22.13
CA ASP A 199 -10.62 -5.43 22.49
C ASP A 199 -11.34 -4.89 21.25
N LEU A 200 -12.67 -5.07 21.23
CA LEU A 200 -13.59 -4.56 20.21
C LEU A 200 -14.57 -3.52 20.77
N SER A 201 -14.29 -2.95 21.95
CA SER A 201 -15.22 -2.04 22.65
C SER A 201 -15.55 -0.77 21.87
N LYS A 202 -14.70 -0.38 20.92
CA LYS A 202 -14.90 0.77 20.02
C LYS A 202 -15.68 0.43 18.74
N ALA A 203 -15.94 -0.85 18.44
CA ALA A 203 -16.68 -1.25 17.24
C ALA A 203 -18.20 -1.16 17.45
N HIS A 204 -18.92 -0.89 16.36
CA HIS A 204 -20.37 -1.09 16.30
C HIS A 204 -20.66 -2.55 15.98
N LEU A 205 -21.19 -3.31 16.95
CA LEU A 205 -21.63 -4.69 16.73
C LEU A 205 -23.12 -4.69 16.36
N GLN A 206 -23.46 -5.26 15.20
CA GLN A 206 -24.81 -5.15 14.64
C GLN A 206 -25.28 -6.47 14.07
N ASP A 207 -26.43 -6.97 14.53
CA ASP A 207 -27.03 -8.22 14.05
C ASP A 207 -28.06 -7.91 12.94
N PRO A 208 -27.79 -8.27 11.68
CA PRO A 208 -28.75 -8.09 10.58
C PRO A 208 -30.12 -8.73 10.83
N ALA A 209 -30.20 -9.80 11.64
CA ALA A 209 -31.44 -10.51 11.91
C ALA A 209 -32.38 -9.74 12.85
N THR A 210 -31.87 -8.78 13.62
CA THR A 210 -32.66 -8.00 14.60
C THR A 210 -32.68 -6.50 14.30
N ASP A 211 -31.98 -6.07 13.26
CA ASP A 211 -31.86 -4.66 12.91
C ASP A 211 -33.18 -4.10 12.32
N PRO A 212 -33.71 -2.98 12.86
CA PRO A 212 -34.89 -2.33 12.32
C PRO A 212 -34.74 -1.86 10.85
N ASN A 213 -33.52 -1.66 10.35
CA ASN A 213 -33.25 -1.26 8.96
C ASN A 213 -33.50 -2.37 7.94
N ALA A 214 -33.59 -3.65 8.36
CA ALA A 214 -33.72 -4.78 7.44
C ALA A 214 -34.92 -4.67 6.50
N GLU A 215 -36.08 -4.22 7.01
CA GLU A 215 -37.29 -4.03 6.20
C GLU A 215 -37.13 -2.87 5.20
N LYS A 216 -36.46 -1.78 5.62
CA LYS A 216 -36.15 -0.64 4.74
C LYS A 216 -35.21 -1.09 3.62
N PHE A 217 -34.13 -1.80 3.95
CA PHE A 217 -33.17 -2.31 2.96
C PHE A 217 -33.84 -3.27 1.96
N ALA A 218 -34.76 -4.12 2.41
CA ALA A 218 -35.53 -4.98 1.53
C ALA A 218 -36.41 -4.17 0.56
N ALA A 219 -37.09 -3.13 1.05
CA ALA A 219 -37.89 -2.25 0.21
C ALA A 219 -37.06 -1.51 -0.84
N ASP A 220 -35.92 -0.95 -0.44
CA ASP A 220 -35.02 -0.23 -1.33
C ASP A 220 -34.39 -1.17 -2.36
N PHE A 221 -33.97 -2.38 -1.96
CA PHE A 221 -33.47 -3.39 -2.89
C PHE A 221 -34.52 -3.83 -3.91
N ALA A 222 -35.77 -4.04 -3.48
CA ALA A 222 -36.87 -4.38 -4.38
C ALA A 222 -37.09 -3.27 -5.42
N GLU A 223 -37.06 -2.00 -5.03
CA GLU A 223 -37.19 -0.88 -5.96
C GLU A 223 -35.99 -0.79 -6.92
N LEU A 224 -34.75 -0.91 -6.40
CA LEU A 224 -33.53 -0.95 -7.22
C LEU A 224 -33.56 -2.06 -8.28
N ARG A 225 -34.21 -3.19 -7.97
CA ARG A 225 -34.28 -4.39 -8.81
C ARG A 225 -35.64 -4.63 -9.45
N LYS A 226 -36.57 -3.66 -9.38
CA LYS A 226 -37.92 -3.75 -9.94
C LYS A 226 -37.96 -4.09 -11.42
N LYS A 227 -37.01 -3.57 -12.21
CA LYS A 227 -36.87 -3.91 -13.65
C LYS A 227 -36.53 -5.39 -13.91
N LYS A 228 -36.04 -6.10 -12.89
CA LYS A 228 -35.76 -7.53 -12.92
C LYS A 228 -36.85 -8.37 -12.26
N GLY A 229 -37.93 -7.73 -11.80
CA GLY A 229 -39.09 -8.40 -11.23
C GLY A 229 -38.93 -8.86 -9.78
N VAL A 230 -37.92 -8.37 -9.05
CA VAL A 230 -37.72 -8.73 -7.63
C VAL A 230 -38.89 -8.21 -6.80
N THR A 231 -39.56 -9.13 -6.12
CA THR A 231 -40.65 -8.84 -5.17
C THR A 231 -40.10 -8.43 -3.80
N ILE A 232 -40.96 -7.82 -2.96
CA ILE A 232 -40.55 -7.46 -1.60
C ILE A 232 -40.26 -8.70 -0.75
N GLU A 233 -40.99 -9.81 -0.96
CA GLU A 233 -40.74 -11.08 -0.26
C GLU A 233 -39.38 -11.67 -0.62
N GLU A 234 -39.01 -11.67 -1.91
CA GLU A 234 -37.68 -12.10 -2.36
C GLU A 234 -36.58 -11.16 -1.84
N ALA A 235 -36.85 -9.86 -1.78
CA ALA A 235 -35.91 -8.89 -1.24
C ALA A 235 -35.66 -9.11 0.25
N ARG A 236 -36.70 -9.39 1.05
CA ARG A 236 -36.56 -9.73 2.47
C ARG A 236 -35.71 -10.98 2.67
N GLU A 237 -35.89 -12.01 1.83
CA GLU A 237 -35.05 -13.20 1.88
C GLU A 237 -33.60 -12.87 1.51
N THR A 238 -33.40 -12.03 0.50
CA THR A 238 -32.07 -11.59 0.07
C THR A 238 -31.34 -10.79 1.15
N MET A 239 -32.05 -9.95 1.92
CA MET A 239 -31.44 -9.16 3.00
C MET A 239 -30.98 -9.98 4.21
N LYS A 240 -31.32 -11.28 4.28
CA LYS A 240 -30.72 -12.19 5.26
C LYS A 240 -29.28 -12.57 4.90
N ASP A 241 -28.88 -12.38 3.65
CA ASP A 241 -27.50 -12.59 3.21
C ASP A 241 -26.63 -11.42 3.66
N ILE A 242 -25.58 -11.74 4.42
CA ILE A 242 -24.74 -10.74 5.11
C ILE A 242 -24.00 -9.82 4.13
N SER A 243 -23.63 -10.32 2.96
CA SER A 243 -22.97 -9.53 1.91
C SER A 243 -23.94 -8.56 1.25
N TYR A 244 -25.20 -8.96 1.03
CA TYR A 244 -26.24 -8.03 0.55
C TYR A 244 -26.60 -6.98 1.60
N TYR A 245 -26.74 -7.39 2.86
CA TYR A 245 -27.03 -6.49 3.96
C TYR A 245 -25.96 -5.40 4.10
N ALA A 246 -24.69 -5.79 4.18
CA ALA A 246 -23.57 -4.87 4.26
C ALA A 246 -23.48 -3.96 3.04
N THR A 247 -23.76 -4.47 1.84
CA THR A 247 -23.79 -3.64 0.62
C THR A 247 -24.91 -2.59 0.67
N MET A 248 -26.08 -2.92 1.23
CA MET A 248 -27.16 -1.94 1.44
C MET A 248 -26.80 -0.89 2.50
N MET A 249 -26.06 -1.24 3.55
CA MET A 249 -25.57 -0.24 4.52
C MET A 249 -24.73 0.84 3.85
N ILE A 250 -23.81 0.45 2.96
CA ILE A 250 -22.97 1.41 2.22
C ILE A 250 -23.82 2.22 1.22
N HIS A 251 -24.77 1.57 0.56
CA HIS A 251 -25.67 2.24 -0.39
C HIS A 251 -26.48 3.35 0.28
N GLU A 252 -27.00 3.09 1.48
CA GLU A 252 -27.79 4.02 2.28
C GLU A 252 -26.94 5.05 3.03
N GLY A 253 -25.61 5.00 2.89
CA GLY A 253 -24.70 5.95 3.56
C GLY A 253 -24.56 5.71 5.06
N LEU A 254 -24.91 4.51 5.54
CA LEU A 254 -24.68 4.07 6.92
C LEU A 254 -23.26 3.56 7.15
N ALA A 255 -22.49 3.40 6.09
CA ALA A 255 -21.05 3.20 6.09
C ALA A 255 -20.47 3.74 4.78
N ASP A 256 -19.16 3.98 4.77
CA ASP A 256 -18.47 4.55 3.61
C ASP A 256 -17.88 3.46 2.70
N GLY A 257 -17.62 2.25 3.22
CA GLY A 257 -17.12 1.11 2.46
C GLY A 257 -17.27 -0.24 3.15
N MET A 258 -16.88 -1.31 2.45
CA MET A 258 -16.92 -2.69 2.99
C MET A 258 -15.70 -3.50 2.56
N VAL A 259 -15.27 -4.37 3.48
CA VAL A 259 -14.27 -5.41 3.23
C VAL A 259 -14.86 -6.76 3.61
N SER A 260 -14.85 -7.71 2.68
CA SER A 260 -15.37 -9.08 2.86
C SER A 260 -14.58 -10.06 2.00
N GLY A 261 -14.79 -11.37 2.13
CA GLY A 261 -14.16 -12.41 1.30
C GLY A 261 -13.22 -13.34 2.06
N ALA A 262 -12.97 -13.09 3.35
CA ALA A 262 -12.18 -13.98 4.19
C ALA A 262 -12.87 -15.35 4.35
N ALA A 263 -14.21 -15.35 4.44
CA ALA A 263 -15.04 -16.54 4.55
C ALA A 263 -15.85 -16.82 3.26
N HIS A 264 -16.11 -15.80 2.44
CA HIS A 264 -16.94 -15.93 1.24
C HIS A 264 -16.13 -16.09 -0.07
N THR A 265 -16.85 -16.31 -1.18
CA THR A 265 -16.23 -16.32 -2.51
C THR A 265 -16.23 -14.91 -3.09
N THR A 266 -15.23 -14.57 -3.91
CA THR A 266 -15.18 -13.31 -4.66
C THR A 266 -16.48 -13.01 -5.41
N ALA A 267 -17.10 -14.03 -6.00
CA ALA A 267 -18.38 -13.88 -6.69
C ALA A 267 -19.53 -13.50 -5.72
N HIS A 268 -19.51 -14.01 -4.50
CA HIS A 268 -20.48 -13.68 -3.45
C HIS A 268 -20.27 -12.26 -2.90
N THR A 269 -19.02 -11.82 -2.72
CA THR A 269 -18.68 -10.46 -2.28
C THR A 269 -19.05 -9.39 -3.32
N ILE A 270 -18.71 -9.60 -4.60
CA ILE A 270 -18.80 -8.53 -5.62
C ILE A 270 -20.18 -8.48 -6.29
N LYS A 271 -20.91 -9.59 -6.38
CA LYS A 271 -22.24 -9.63 -7.04
C LYS A 271 -23.23 -8.62 -6.44
N PRO A 272 -23.38 -8.47 -5.11
CA PRO A 272 -24.22 -7.43 -4.51
C PRO A 272 -23.81 -6.02 -4.96
N SER A 273 -22.52 -5.72 -4.97
CA SER A 273 -21.97 -4.42 -5.39
C SER A 273 -22.38 -4.05 -6.81
N PHE A 274 -22.38 -5.00 -7.74
CA PHE A 274 -22.87 -4.76 -9.10
C PHE A 274 -24.39 -4.53 -9.18
N GLN A 275 -25.17 -5.12 -8.28
CA GLN A 275 -26.63 -5.01 -8.30
C GLN A 275 -27.12 -3.72 -7.63
N ILE A 276 -26.44 -3.30 -6.57
CA ILE A 276 -26.85 -2.22 -5.66
C ILE A 276 -26.03 -0.95 -5.95
N ILE A 277 -24.71 -1.01 -5.76
CA ILE A 277 -23.79 0.14 -5.85
C ILE A 277 -23.59 0.60 -7.30
N LYS A 278 -23.42 -0.37 -8.23
CA LYS A 278 -23.16 -0.14 -9.67
C LYS A 278 -21.86 0.63 -9.94
N THR A 279 -21.55 0.79 -11.22
CA THR A 279 -20.37 1.54 -11.65
C THR A 279 -20.54 3.05 -11.44
N ALA A 280 -19.43 3.73 -11.21
CA ALA A 280 -19.35 5.18 -11.18
C ALA A 280 -19.78 5.79 -12.54
N PRO A 281 -20.33 7.02 -12.57
CA PRO A 281 -20.66 7.70 -13.81
C PRO A 281 -19.44 7.77 -14.75
N GLY A 282 -19.65 7.40 -16.01
CA GLY A 282 -18.57 7.37 -17.01
C GLY A 282 -17.71 6.10 -17.00
N THR A 283 -18.01 5.12 -16.14
CA THR A 283 -17.34 3.82 -16.11
C THR A 283 -18.29 2.70 -16.53
N SER A 284 -17.91 1.94 -17.54
CA SER A 284 -18.69 0.79 -18.04
C SER A 284 -18.30 -0.53 -17.37
N VAL A 285 -17.09 -0.60 -16.79
CA VAL A 285 -16.51 -1.83 -16.26
C VAL A 285 -15.80 -1.60 -14.92
N VAL A 286 -16.03 -2.51 -13.97
CA VAL A 286 -15.23 -2.57 -12.73
C VAL A 286 -13.95 -3.33 -13.03
N SER A 287 -12.82 -2.85 -12.52
CA SER A 287 -11.54 -3.52 -12.64
C SER A 287 -10.83 -3.55 -11.29
N SER A 288 -9.61 -4.08 -11.27
CA SER A 288 -8.78 -4.10 -10.08
C SER A 288 -7.37 -3.58 -10.34
N ILE A 289 -6.73 -3.04 -9.30
CA ILE A 289 -5.28 -2.91 -9.27
C ILE A 289 -4.70 -3.64 -8.06
N PHE A 290 -3.44 -4.05 -8.17
CA PHE A 290 -2.60 -4.36 -7.02
C PHE A 290 -1.54 -3.28 -6.88
N LEU A 291 -1.31 -2.82 -5.65
CA LEU A 291 -0.14 -2.02 -5.32
C LEU A 291 1.03 -2.97 -5.07
N MET A 292 2.04 -2.86 -5.92
CA MET A 292 3.25 -3.66 -5.90
C MET A 292 4.35 -2.87 -5.20
N VAL A 293 4.59 -3.19 -3.94
CA VAL A 293 5.59 -2.55 -3.10
C VAL A 293 6.89 -3.33 -3.18
N MET A 294 7.92 -2.67 -3.68
CA MET A 294 9.29 -3.17 -3.72
C MET A 294 10.21 -2.12 -3.14
N ARG A 295 11.48 -2.48 -2.93
CA ARG A 295 12.46 -1.51 -2.43
C ARG A 295 12.59 -0.33 -3.39
N GLY A 296 12.35 0.87 -2.89
CA GLY A 296 12.43 2.13 -3.63
C GLY A 296 11.37 2.28 -4.71
N ARG A 297 10.36 1.39 -4.80
CA ARG A 297 9.36 1.41 -5.86
C ARG A 297 7.97 1.09 -5.31
N LEU A 298 7.01 1.92 -5.68
CA LEU A 298 5.59 1.65 -5.52
C LEU A 298 4.96 1.70 -6.91
N TRP A 299 4.47 0.56 -7.38
CA TRP A 299 3.83 0.42 -8.69
C TRP A 299 2.38 -0.01 -8.53
N ALA A 300 1.56 0.24 -9.56
CA ALA A 300 0.21 -0.30 -9.66
C ALA A 300 0.10 -1.23 -10.86
N PHE A 301 -0.40 -2.46 -10.67
CA PHE A 301 -0.64 -3.44 -11.72
C PHE A 301 -2.14 -3.67 -11.89
N GLY A 302 -2.71 -3.49 -13.08
CA GLY A 302 -4.14 -3.71 -13.34
C GLY A 302 -4.42 -4.10 -14.79
N ASP A 303 -5.55 -4.67 -15.19
CA ASP A 303 -6.44 -5.44 -14.32
C ASP A 303 -5.85 -6.83 -14.06
N CYS A 304 -5.94 -7.31 -12.82
CA CYS A 304 -5.32 -8.54 -12.37
C CYS A 304 -6.30 -9.55 -11.75
N ALA A 305 -7.59 -9.18 -11.62
CA ALA A 305 -8.57 -10.02 -10.94
C ALA A 305 -9.98 -10.07 -11.58
N VAL A 306 -10.40 -9.07 -12.38
CA VAL A 306 -11.84 -8.95 -12.72
C VAL A 306 -12.15 -9.31 -14.17
N ASN A 307 -11.45 -8.74 -15.15
CA ASN A 307 -11.84 -8.79 -16.56
C ASN A 307 -10.98 -9.77 -17.38
N PRO A 308 -11.50 -10.94 -17.80
CA PRO A 308 -10.72 -11.95 -18.51
C PRO A 308 -10.13 -11.46 -19.84
N ASN A 309 -10.96 -10.82 -20.67
CA ASN A 309 -10.62 -10.42 -22.03
C ASN A 309 -11.21 -9.04 -22.32
N PRO A 310 -10.65 -7.95 -21.77
CA PRO A 310 -11.20 -6.61 -21.96
C PRO A 310 -11.11 -6.17 -23.43
N THR A 311 -12.10 -5.41 -23.89
CA THR A 311 -12.04 -4.73 -25.20
C THR A 311 -11.07 -3.54 -25.17
N ALA A 312 -10.78 -2.93 -26.32
CA ALA A 312 -9.94 -1.73 -26.39
C ALA A 312 -10.53 -0.57 -25.56
N GLU A 313 -11.84 -0.38 -25.62
CA GLU A 313 -12.56 0.64 -24.84
C GLU A 313 -12.47 0.36 -23.35
N GLN A 314 -12.64 -0.90 -22.95
CA GLN A 314 -12.50 -1.30 -21.55
C GLN A 314 -11.06 -1.12 -21.06
N LEU A 315 -10.05 -1.50 -21.85
CA LEU A 315 -8.64 -1.28 -21.49
C LEU A 315 -8.33 0.21 -21.31
N ALA A 316 -8.87 1.07 -22.17
CA ALA A 316 -8.74 2.51 -22.05
C ALA A 316 -9.37 3.04 -20.75
N GLU A 317 -10.58 2.61 -20.43
CA GLU A 317 -11.24 2.95 -19.16
C GLU A 317 -10.45 2.44 -17.95
N ILE A 318 -9.97 1.20 -17.99
CA ILE A 318 -9.14 0.60 -16.94
C ILE A 318 -7.88 1.42 -16.72
N ALA A 319 -7.22 1.88 -17.79
CA ALA A 319 -6.02 2.69 -17.68
C ALA A 319 -6.27 4.03 -16.97
N VAL A 320 -7.32 4.75 -17.37
CA VAL A 320 -7.69 6.04 -16.77
C VAL A 320 -8.12 5.87 -15.31
N VAL A 321 -8.95 4.87 -15.01
CA VAL A 321 -9.39 4.60 -13.62
C VAL A 321 -8.21 4.15 -12.76
N SER A 322 -7.33 3.29 -13.27
CA SER A 322 -6.14 2.84 -12.54
C SER A 322 -5.19 3.99 -12.21
N ALA A 323 -5.01 4.95 -13.12
CA ALA A 323 -4.20 6.14 -12.85
C ALA A 323 -4.78 6.96 -11.69
N ARG A 324 -6.09 7.17 -11.67
CA ARG A 324 -6.78 7.91 -10.60
C ARG A 324 -6.69 7.17 -9.26
N THR A 325 -6.91 5.86 -9.26
CA THR A 325 -6.76 5.04 -8.05
C THR A 325 -5.32 5.07 -7.56
N ALA A 326 -4.33 4.87 -8.44
CA ALA A 326 -2.90 4.92 -8.09
C ALA A 326 -2.50 6.26 -7.46
N ALA A 327 -3.03 7.39 -7.95
CA ALA A 327 -2.79 8.71 -7.39
C ALA A 327 -3.27 8.86 -5.94
N GLN A 328 -4.36 8.19 -5.55
CA GLN A 328 -4.83 8.17 -4.15
C GLN A 328 -3.80 7.50 -3.22
N PHE A 329 -2.96 6.62 -3.76
CA PHE A 329 -1.91 5.91 -3.04
C PHE A 329 -0.51 6.55 -3.20
N GLY A 330 -0.46 7.84 -3.57
CA GLY A 330 0.78 8.61 -3.65
C GLY A 330 1.62 8.39 -4.92
N ILE A 331 1.08 7.69 -5.93
CA ILE A 331 1.77 7.47 -7.22
C ILE A 331 1.49 8.66 -8.16
N ASP A 332 2.52 9.34 -8.67
CA ASP A 332 2.41 10.26 -9.82
C ASP A 332 2.30 9.43 -11.12
N PRO A 333 1.10 9.25 -11.71
CA PRO A 333 0.87 8.17 -12.67
C PRO A 333 1.59 8.38 -14.00
N ARG A 334 2.36 7.38 -14.41
CA ARG A 334 2.90 7.16 -15.76
C ARG A 334 2.45 5.78 -16.21
N VAL A 335 1.44 5.75 -17.07
CA VAL A 335 0.66 4.55 -17.41
C VAL A 335 1.20 3.88 -18.65
N ALA A 336 1.70 2.66 -18.51
CA ALA A 336 2.06 1.80 -19.63
C ALA A 336 0.92 0.84 -19.97
N LEU A 337 0.35 0.95 -21.17
CA LEU A 337 -0.49 -0.11 -21.74
C LEU A 337 0.40 -1.22 -22.29
N LEU A 338 0.40 -2.37 -21.62
CA LEU A 338 1.33 -3.46 -21.88
C LEU A 338 0.88 -4.33 -23.07
N SER A 339 1.87 -4.82 -23.80
CA SER A 339 1.70 -5.79 -24.88
C SER A 339 2.99 -6.60 -25.06
N TYR A 340 2.93 -7.64 -25.90
CA TYR A 340 4.15 -8.31 -26.37
C TYR A 340 4.93 -7.48 -27.40
N SER A 341 4.36 -6.36 -27.89
CA SER A 341 4.96 -5.42 -28.84
C SER A 341 5.27 -4.07 -28.19
N THR A 342 6.30 -3.38 -28.69
CA THR A 342 6.59 -1.98 -28.35
C THR A 342 6.44 -1.09 -29.58
N GLY A 343 5.65 -0.03 -29.51
CA GLY A 343 5.41 0.88 -30.63
C GLY A 343 4.91 0.12 -31.88
N SER A 344 5.63 0.24 -33.00
CA SER A 344 5.31 -0.42 -34.27
C SER A 344 6.08 -1.73 -34.54
N SER A 345 6.74 -2.31 -33.53
CA SER A 345 7.61 -3.48 -33.72
C SER A 345 6.87 -4.80 -34.02
N GLY A 346 5.57 -4.86 -33.73
CA GLY A 346 4.70 -6.01 -33.96
C GLY A 346 3.34 -5.58 -34.50
N ALA A 347 2.59 -6.56 -35.01
CA ALA A 347 1.22 -6.39 -35.49
C ALA A 347 0.38 -7.61 -35.12
N GLY A 348 -0.94 -7.45 -35.08
CA GLY A 348 -1.88 -8.53 -34.79
C GLY A 348 -2.97 -8.08 -33.83
N PRO A 349 -4.01 -8.92 -33.62
CA PRO A 349 -5.23 -8.50 -32.91
C PRO A 349 -4.99 -7.91 -31.52
N ASP A 350 -4.06 -8.47 -30.74
CA ASP A 350 -3.74 -7.98 -29.39
C ASP A 350 -2.95 -6.67 -29.40
N VAL A 351 -2.07 -6.48 -30.38
CA VAL A 351 -1.33 -5.23 -30.57
C VAL A 351 -2.28 -4.14 -31.05
N ASP A 352 -3.12 -4.43 -32.04
CA ASP A 352 -4.10 -3.51 -32.60
C ASP A 352 -5.11 -3.07 -31.53
N ARG A 353 -5.55 -4.01 -30.66
CA ARG A 353 -6.38 -3.72 -29.49
C ARG A 353 -5.68 -2.76 -28.52
N SER A 354 -4.39 -2.97 -28.25
CA SER A 354 -3.61 -2.11 -27.36
C SER A 354 -3.43 -0.70 -27.94
N VAL A 355 -3.15 -0.59 -29.24
CA VAL A 355 -3.06 0.69 -29.96
C VAL A 355 -4.41 1.44 -29.91
N ALA A 356 -5.52 0.74 -30.16
CA ALA A 356 -6.85 1.33 -30.06
C ALA A 356 -7.17 1.79 -28.62
N ALA A 357 -6.74 1.03 -27.61
CA ALA A 357 -6.92 1.40 -26.21
C ALA A 357 -6.14 2.67 -25.83
N VAL A 358 -4.90 2.83 -26.31
CA VAL A 358 -4.10 4.05 -26.09
C VAL A 358 -4.80 5.27 -26.69
N ALA A 359 -5.22 5.18 -27.95
CA ALA A 359 -5.93 6.27 -28.62
C ALA A 359 -7.21 6.64 -27.86
N LYS A 360 -7.96 5.62 -27.42
CA LYS A 360 -9.20 5.83 -26.66
C LYS A 360 -8.94 6.42 -25.27
N ALA A 361 -7.86 6.03 -24.60
CA ALA A 361 -7.51 6.57 -23.29
C ALA A 361 -7.20 8.07 -23.36
N HIS A 362 -6.51 8.53 -24.40
CA HIS A 362 -6.28 9.95 -24.63
C HIS A 362 -7.54 10.74 -24.99
N GLU A 363 -8.56 10.11 -25.60
CA GLU A 363 -9.88 10.74 -25.75
C GLU A 363 -10.58 10.93 -24.41
N LEU A 364 -10.43 9.96 -23.49
CA LEU A 364 -11.05 10.00 -22.16
C LEU A 364 -10.32 10.95 -21.20
N ASP A 365 -9.00 11.03 -21.30
CA ASP A 365 -8.14 11.86 -20.45
C ASP A 365 -6.90 12.34 -21.24
N PRO A 366 -6.99 13.51 -21.91
CA PRO A 366 -5.90 14.03 -22.75
C PRO A 366 -4.62 14.40 -22.00
N GLU A 367 -4.70 14.69 -20.69
CA GLU A 367 -3.55 15.10 -19.87
C GLU A 367 -2.83 13.90 -19.22
N LEU A 368 -3.43 12.71 -19.28
CA LEU A 368 -2.85 11.52 -18.69
C LEU A 368 -1.54 11.14 -19.40
N LYS A 369 -0.46 11.04 -18.61
CA LYS A 369 0.81 10.47 -19.06
C LYS A 369 0.64 8.98 -19.29
N LEU A 370 0.26 8.62 -20.51
CA LEU A 370 0.00 7.26 -20.93
C LEU A 370 0.68 6.99 -22.28
N ASP A 371 1.28 5.81 -22.41
CA ASP A 371 1.84 5.35 -23.68
C ASP A 371 1.70 3.83 -23.82
N GLY A 372 1.77 3.35 -25.05
CA GLY A 372 1.52 1.96 -25.41
C GLY A 372 1.41 1.77 -26.93
N PRO A 373 1.42 0.51 -27.41
CA PRO A 373 1.75 -0.69 -26.67
C PRO A 373 3.22 -0.70 -26.23
N LEU A 374 3.50 -1.15 -25.01
CA LEU A 374 4.85 -1.32 -24.47
C LEU A 374 5.09 -2.76 -24.01
N GLN A 375 6.25 -3.32 -24.35
CA GLN A 375 6.76 -4.47 -23.61
C GLN A 375 7.19 -4.03 -22.21
N PHE A 376 7.19 -4.97 -21.25
CA PHE A 376 7.51 -4.66 -19.86
C PHE A 376 8.92 -4.07 -19.69
N ASP A 377 9.91 -4.56 -20.45
CA ASP A 377 11.27 -4.03 -20.44
C ASP A 377 11.32 -2.56 -20.89
N ALA A 378 10.61 -2.22 -21.97
CA ALA A 378 10.49 -0.85 -22.46
C ALA A 378 9.70 0.06 -21.51
N ALA A 379 8.78 -0.49 -20.71
CA ALA A 379 7.99 0.28 -19.76
C ALA A 379 8.80 0.71 -18.53
N CYS A 380 9.70 -0.13 -18.02
CA CYS A 380 10.39 0.12 -16.74
C CYS A 380 11.92 0.33 -16.80
N ASP A 381 12.58 0.02 -17.92
CA ASP A 381 14.04 0.21 -18.08
C ASP A 381 14.35 1.42 -18.99
N PRO A 382 14.95 2.50 -18.46
CA PRO A 382 15.30 3.68 -19.27
C PRO A 382 16.24 3.39 -20.44
N GLY A 383 17.16 2.43 -20.28
CA GLY A 383 18.13 2.06 -21.33
C GLY A 383 17.48 1.32 -22.50
N VAL A 384 16.49 0.47 -22.22
CA VAL A 384 15.64 -0.19 -23.25
C VAL A 384 14.70 0.84 -23.88
N ALA A 385 14.06 1.68 -23.08
CA ALA A 385 13.15 2.72 -23.54
C ALA A 385 13.84 3.69 -24.51
N ALA A 386 15.06 4.15 -24.20
CA ALA A 386 15.85 5.01 -25.08
C ALA A 386 16.11 4.40 -26.47
N LYS A 387 16.07 3.07 -26.61
CA LYS A 387 16.24 2.38 -27.89
C LYS A 387 14.90 2.14 -28.59
N LYS A 388 13.87 1.74 -27.85
CA LYS A 388 12.58 1.30 -28.42
C LYS A 388 11.56 2.45 -28.57
N MET A 389 11.57 3.41 -27.65
CA MET A 389 10.60 4.52 -27.52
C MET A 389 11.28 5.83 -27.05
N PRO A 390 12.27 6.37 -27.77
CA PRO A 390 13.12 7.49 -27.30
C PRO A 390 12.39 8.80 -27.01
N ASN A 391 11.19 9.00 -27.56
CA ASN A 391 10.42 10.24 -27.42
C ASN A 391 9.26 10.12 -26.41
N SER A 392 9.15 8.98 -25.71
CA SER A 392 8.07 8.75 -24.75
C SER A 392 8.43 9.33 -23.39
N GLU A 393 7.50 10.07 -22.78
CA GLU A 393 7.62 10.52 -21.38
C GLU A 393 7.27 9.43 -20.36
N VAL A 394 6.76 8.28 -20.83
CA VAL A 394 6.29 7.16 -20.03
C VAL A 394 7.25 5.98 -20.09
N ALA A 395 7.75 5.62 -21.28
CA ALA A 395 8.63 4.47 -21.45
C ALA A 395 9.91 4.62 -20.59
N GLY A 396 10.29 3.55 -19.91
CA GLY A 396 11.41 3.52 -18.96
C GLY A 396 11.10 4.10 -17.59
N HIS A 397 9.95 4.75 -17.43
CA HIS A 397 9.57 5.48 -16.22
C HIS A 397 8.16 5.12 -15.73
N ALA A 398 7.52 4.10 -16.33
CA ALA A 398 6.18 3.70 -15.96
C ALA A 398 6.11 3.21 -14.51
N ASN A 399 5.01 3.56 -13.84
CA ASN A 399 4.70 3.11 -12.48
C ASN A 399 3.25 2.65 -12.33
N VAL A 400 2.44 2.74 -13.39
CA VAL A 400 1.13 2.10 -13.52
C VAL A 400 1.17 1.22 -14.77
N PHE A 401 0.92 -0.07 -14.60
CA PHE A 401 1.08 -1.08 -15.64
C PHE A 401 -0.27 -1.73 -15.94
N ILE A 402 -0.78 -1.50 -17.15
CA ILE A 402 -2.06 -2.02 -17.59
C ILE A 402 -1.85 -3.25 -18.47
N PHE A 403 -2.16 -4.43 -17.94
CA PHE A 403 -2.06 -5.70 -18.62
C PHE A 403 -3.16 -5.86 -19.68
N PRO A 404 -2.87 -6.56 -20.79
CA PRO A 404 -3.80 -6.69 -21.92
C PRO A 404 -5.00 -7.61 -21.62
N ASP A 405 -4.85 -8.51 -20.65
CA ASP A 405 -5.86 -9.49 -20.22
C ASP A 405 -5.55 -10.04 -18.81
N LEU A 406 -6.49 -10.82 -18.29
CA LEU A 406 -6.39 -11.37 -16.93
C LEU A 406 -5.31 -12.45 -16.80
N GLU A 407 -5.01 -13.20 -17.85
CA GLU A 407 -3.94 -14.21 -17.78
C GLU A 407 -2.59 -13.52 -17.56
N ALA A 408 -2.29 -12.52 -18.38
CA ALA A 408 -1.08 -11.72 -18.27
C ALA A 408 -1.02 -10.98 -16.93
N GLY A 409 -2.11 -10.34 -16.50
CA GLY A 409 -2.19 -9.61 -15.23
C GLY A 409 -1.98 -10.51 -14.02
N ASN A 410 -2.76 -11.59 -13.93
CA ASN A 410 -2.74 -12.50 -12.78
C ASN A 410 -1.39 -13.23 -12.64
N ILE A 411 -0.82 -13.71 -13.76
CA ILE A 411 0.50 -14.33 -13.77
C ILE A 411 1.58 -13.29 -13.46
N GLY A 412 1.46 -12.09 -14.02
CA GLY A 412 2.43 -11.00 -13.86
C GLY A 412 2.62 -10.57 -12.41
N TYR A 413 1.56 -10.18 -11.71
CA TYR A 413 1.69 -9.71 -10.32
C TYR A 413 2.13 -10.84 -9.37
N LYS A 414 1.65 -12.07 -9.58
CA LYS A 414 2.07 -13.22 -8.76
C LYS A 414 3.52 -13.59 -9.00
N THR A 415 3.99 -13.50 -10.23
CA THR A 415 5.41 -13.71 -10.56
C THR A 415 6.24 -12.67 -9.82
N ALA A 416 5.91 -11.38 -9.95
CA ALA A 416 6.61 -10.30 -9.22
C ALA A 416 6.58 -10.50 -7.69
N GLN A 417 5.44 -10.91 -7.13
CA GLN A 417 5.32 -11.21 -5.70
C GLN A 417 6.23 -12.37 -5.27
N ARG A 418 6.20 -13.49 -6.01
CA ARG A 418 6.85 -14.75 -5.59
C ARG A 418 8.34 -14.81 -5.90
N THR A 419 8.82 -14.08 -6.90
CA THR A 419 10.23 -14.11 -7.32
C THR A 419 10.96 -12.79 -7.09
N GLY A 420 10.23 -11.67 -7.04
CA GLY A 420 10.79 -10.33 -6.86
C GLY A 420 10.75 -9.82 -5.42
N HIS A 421 10.30 -10.64 -4.47
CA HIS A 421 10.07 -10.25 -3.07
C HIS A 421 9.19 -8.99 -2.92
N ALA A 422 8.30 -8.76 -3.89
CA ALA A 422 7.34 -7.66 -3.82
C ALA A 422 6.23 -8.02 -2.84
N LEU A 423 5.83 -7.06 -2.01
CA LEU A 423 4.53 -7.11 -1.36
C LEU A 423 3.48 -6.70 -2.39
N ALA A 424 2.43 -7.51 -2.54
CA ALA A 424 1.30 -7.22 -3.42
C ALA A 424 0.09 -6.94 -2.55
N VAL A 425 -0.41 -5.70 -2.57
CA VAL A 425 -1.56 -5.27 -1.77
C VAL A 425 -2.78 -5.09 -2.67
N GLY A 426 -3.84 -5.84 -2.40
CA GLY A 426 -5.06 -5.89 -3.22
C GLY A 426 -5.70 -7.29 -3.26
N PRO A 427 -6.65 -7.53 -4.20
CA PRO A 427 -7.05 -6.63 -5.27
C PRO A 427 -7.84 -5.42 -4.77
N ILE A 428 -7.47 -4.24 -5.25
CA ILE A 428 -8.20 -2.99 -5.00
C ILE A 428 -9.22 -2.84 -6.12
N LEU A 429 -10.51 -3.01 -5.82
CA LEU A 429 -11.58 -2.83 -6.81
C LEU A 429 -11.77 -1.34 -7.10
N GLN A 430 -11.99 -1.02 -8.37
CA GLN A 430 -12.11 0.34 -8.85
C GLN A 430 -13.23 0.47 -9.90
N GLY A 431 -13.83 1.66 -9.96
CA GLY A 431 -14.94 1.95 -10.86
C GLY A 431 -16.33 1.72 -10.28
N LEU A 432 -16.45 1.38 -8.99
CA LEU A 432 -17.74 1.35 -8.25
C LEU A 432 -18.08 2.74 -7.68
N ASN A 433 -19.38 3.03 -7.49
CA ASN A 433 -19.82 4.29 -6.83
C ASN A 433 -19.41 4.40 -5.36
N LYS A 434 -19.22 3.26 -4.71
CA LYS A 434 -18.80 3.15 -3.32
C LYS A 434 -17.78 2.02 -3.21
N PRO A 435 -16.74 2.16 -2.38
CA PRO A 435 -15.67 1.19 -2.28
C PRO A 435 -16.17 -0.11 -1.63
N VAL A 436 -15.91 -1.21 -2.32
CA VAL A 436 -16.10 -2.57 -1.83
C VAL A 436 -14.87 -3.35 -2.25
N ASN A 437 -14.18 -3.98 -1.30
CA ASN A 437 -13.02 -4.81 -1.60
C ASN A 437 -13.23 -6.26 -1.15
N ASP A 438 -12.65 -7.17 -1.94
CA ASP A 438 -12.68 -8.60 -1.70
C ASP A 438 -11.33 -9.07 -1.17
N LEU A 439 -11.38 -9.87 -0.12
CA LEU A 439 -10.26 -10.59 0.44
C LEU A 439 -10.14 -11.96 -0.20
N SER A 440 -8.91 -12.44 -0.32
CA SER A 440 -8.69 -13.87 -0.55
C SER A 440 -9.12 -14.65 0.69
N ARG A 441 -9.73 -15.83 0.51
CA ARG A 441 -9.98 -16.76 1.64
C ARG A 441 -8.70 -17.13 2.40
N GLY A 442 -7.55 -17.05 1.75
CA GLY A 442 -6.23 -17.26 2.37
C GLY A 442 -5.59 -15.99 2.95
N ALA A 443 -6.34 -14.89 3.07
CA ALA A 443 -5.83 -13.62 3.60
C ALA A 443 -5.30 -13.80 5.03
N THR A 444 -4.16 -13.18 5.29
CA THR A 444 -3.59 -13.02 6.63
C THR A 444 -4.23 -11.83 7.34
N VAL A 445 -4.03 -11.69 8.65
CA VAL A 445 -4.50 -10.52 9.42
C VAL A 445 -3.94 -9.23 8.85
N ALA A 446 -2.67 -9.22 8.44
CA ALA A 446 -2.04 -8.07 7.78
C ALA A 446 -2.74 -7.71 6.45
N ASP A 447 -3.12 -8.70 5.64
CA ASP A 447 -3.88 -8.46 4.40
C ASP A 447 -5.24 -7.82 4.68
N ILE A 448 -5.91 -8.21 5.77
CA ILE A 448 -7.19 -7.64 6.19
C ILE A 448 -7.01 -6.19 6.62
N VAL A 449 -6.04 -5.92 7.52
CA VAL A 449 -5.70 -4.57 7.98
C VAL A 449 -5.40 -3.65 6.80
N ASN A 450 -4.55 -4.10 5.87
CA ASN A 450 -4.19 -3.34 4.68
C ASN A 450 -5.39 -3.09 3.76
N THR A 451 -6.26 -4.09 3.55
CA THR A 451 -7.46 -3.93 2.71
C THR A 451 -8.48 -2.98 3.33
N VAL A 452 -8.64 -2.99 4.66
CA VAL A 452 -9.49 -2.02 5.37
C VAL A 452 -8.94 -0.60 5.23
N ALA A 453 -7.63 -0.41 5.43
CA ALA A 453 -6.99 0.89 5.26
C ALA A 453 -7.12 1.42 3.82
N ILE A 454 -6.93 0.56 2.81
CA ILE A 454 -7.19 0.88 1.39
C ILE A 454 -8.64 1.33 1.19
N THR A 455 -9.60 0.58 1.73
CA THR A 455 -11.03 0.87 1.56
C THR A 455 -11.40 2.21 2.20
N ALA A 456 -10.80 2.54 3.36
CA ALA A 456 -10.95 3.84 4.00
C ALA A 456 -10.40 4.98 3.12
N ILE A 457 -9.23 4.80 2.51
CA ILE A 457 -8.66 5.79 1.57
C ILE A 457 -9.56 5.98 0.34
N GLN A 458 -10.06 4.88 -0.24
CA GLN A 458 -10.94 4.94 -1.41
C GLN A 458 -12.31 5.58 -1.11
N ALA A 459 -12.82 5.40 0.11
CA ALA A 459 -14.05 6.04 0.56
C ALA A 459 -13.92 7.56 0.56
N GLY A 460 -12.72 8.06 0.91
CA GLY A 460 -12.46 9.46 1.17
C GLY A 460 -13.06 9.90 2.51
N GLY A 461 -12.42 10.87 3.15
CA GLY A 461 -12.96 11.50 4.35
C GLY A 461 -14.17 12.39 4.05
N LYS A 462 -15.04 12.54 5.05
CA LYS A 462 -16.21 13.43 5.00
C LYS A 462 -15.84 14.90 5.05
#